data_AF-A0A7Y4JYH4-F1
#
_entry.id   AF-A0A7Y4JYH4-F1
#
_cell.length_a   1.000
_cell.length_b   1.000
_cell.length_c   1.000
_cell.angle_alpha   90.00
_cell.angle_beta   90.00
_cell.angle_gamma   90.00
#
_symmetry.space_group_name_H-M   'P 1'
#
loop_
_entity.id
_entity.type
_entity.pdbx_description
1 polymer ?
#
loop_
_entity_poly.entity_id
_entity_poly.type
_entity_poly.pdbx_seq_one_letter_code
_entity_poly.pdbx_strand_id
1 'polypeptide(L)'
;MKWYERHVDAGLTRWSLGELSTPESSRLLRHAHACARCGTRYDKWARAHRVFESGGTDTPTSTELETLTAAGLEAALTAAAPAVSY
;
A
#
# COMPACT_ATOMS: atom_id res chain seq x y z
N MET A 1 13.70 -9.85 18.63
CA MET A 1 12.86 -8.66 18.37
C MET A 1 11.42 -9.16 18.19
N LYS A 2 10.49 -8.80 19.09
CA LYS A 2 9.14 -9.41 19.13
C LYS A 2 8.31 -8.93 17.93
N TRP A 3 8.09 -9.84 16.99
CA TRP A 3 7.32 -9.69 15.74
C TRP A 3 5.88 -9.16 15.91
N TYR A 4 5.35 -9.15 17.14
CA TYR A 4 3.92 -8.90 17.42
C TYR A 4 3.52 -7.42 17.56
N GLU A 5 4.44 -6.46 17.71
CA GLU A 5 4.07 -5.14 18.29
C GLU A 5 4.18 -3.90 17.36
N ARG A 6 4.25 -4.09 16.04
CA ARG A 6 3.86 -3.02 15.10
C ARG A 6 2.93 -3.60 14.06
N HIS A 7 1.62 -3.56 14.34
CA HIS A 7 0.59 -3.77 13.31
C HIS A 7 0.76 -2.76 12.17
N VAL A 8 0.00 -2.96 11.08
CA VAL A 8 0.04 -2.13 9.88
C VAL A 8 0.02 -0.63 10.17
N ASP A 9 -0.61 -0.19 11.25
CA ASP A 9 -0.73 1.22 11.68
C ASP A 9 0.59 2.00 11.60
N ALA A 10 1.67 1.50 12.23
CA ALA A 10 2.98 2.16 12.21
C ALA A 10 3.69 2.04 10.85
N GLY A 11 3.26 1.11 10.00
CA GLY A 11 3.67 1.03 8.60
C GLY A 11 2.90 2.04 7.73
N LEU A 12 1.59 2.21 7.98
CA LEU A 12 0.70 3.06 7.20
C LEU A 12 1.07 4.54 7.33
N THR A 13 1.38 5.02 8.54
CA THR A 13 1.88 6.39 8.72
C THR A 13 3.20 6.62 7.98
N ARG A 14 4.14 5.67 8.05
CA ARG A 14 5.43 5.80 7.35
C ARG A 14 5.25 5.75 5.83
N TRP A 15 4.33 4.90 5.37
CA TRP A 15 3.98 4.81 3.96
C TRP A 15 3.39 6.13 3.45
N SER A 16 2.44 6.74 4.18
CA SER A 16 1.84 8.01 3.76
C SER A 16 2.81 9.18 3.76
N LEU A 17 3.82 9.14 4.62
CA LEU A 17 4.91 10.12 4.63
C LEU A 17 5.99 9.85 3.55
N GLY A 18 5.84 8.81 2.73
CA GLY A 18 6.82 8.44 1.70
C GLY A 18 8.13 7.85 2.27
N GLU A 19 8.14 7.42 3.54
CA GLU A 19 9.33 6.91 4.23
C GLU A 19 9.60 5.42 4.00
N LEU A 20 8.74 4.74 3.25
CA LEU A 20 8.91 3.34 2.88
C LEU A 20 9.38 3.25 1.43
N SER A 21 10.38 2.41 1.18
CA SER A 21 10.75 2.04 -0.18
C SER A 21 9.62 1.28 -0.88
N THR A 22 9.59 1.28 -2.22
CA THR A 22 8.57 0.56 -3.00
C THR A 22 8.38 -0.90 -2.55
N PRO A 23 9.43 -1.71 -2.32
CA PRO A 23 9.25 -3.09 -1.84
C PRO A 23 8.66 -3.19 -0.43
N GLU A 24 8.92 -2.22 0.46
CA GLU A 24 8.33 -2.17 1.80
C GLU A 24 6.85 -1.77 1.75
N SER A 25 6.51 -0.74 0.96
CA SER A 25 5.14 -0.32 0.68
C SER A 25 4.32 -1.47 0.09
N SER A 26 4.82 -2.15 -0.94
CA SER A 26 4.13 -3.30 -1.55
C SER A 26 3.93 -4.46 -0.58
N ARG A 27 4.90 -4.75 0.30
CA ARG A 27 4.73 -5.79 1.35
C ARG A 27 3.69 -5.40 2.38
N LEU A 28 3.70 -4.15 2.84
CA LEU A 28 2.72 -3.62 3.78
C LEU A 28 1.30 -3.72 3.22
N LEU A 29 1.08 -3.22 2.00
CA LEU A 29 -0.24 -3.21 1.37
C LEU A 29 -0.73 -4.62 1.07
N ARG A 30 0.12 -5.51 0.53
CA ARG A 30 -0.26 -6.92 0.35
C ARG A 30 -0.69 -7.57 1.66
N HIS A 31 0.03 -7.30 2.76
CA HIS A 31 -0.34 -7.84 4.07
C HIS A 31 -1.68 -7.26 4.56
N ALA A 32 -1.88 -5.94 4.42
CA ALA A 32 -3.13 -5.29 4.80
C ALA A 32 -4.32 -5.91 4.06
N HIS A 33 -4.20 -6.13 2.75
CA HIS A 33 -5.27 -6.73 1.94
C HIS A 33 -5.49 -8.23 2.18
N ALA A 34 -4.44 -9.00 2.48
CA ALA A 34 -4.56 -10.44 2.71
C ALA A 34 -5.02 -10.81 4.13
N CYS A 35 -4.86 -9.92 5.11
CA CYS A 35 -5.19 -10.20 6.51
C CYS A 35 -6.48 -9.49 6.93
N ALA A 36 -7.55 -10.23 7.22
CA ALA A 36 -8.86 -9.66 7.62
C ALA A 36 -8.78 -8.63 8.78
N ARG A 37 -7.92 -8.90 9.77
CA ARG A 37 -7.71 -7.98 10.90
C ARG A 37 -7.02 -6.68 10.48
N CYS A 38 -6.00 -6.78 9.62
CA CYS A 38 -5.24 -5.62 9.16
C CYS A 38 -5.96 -4.86 8.06
N GLY A 39 -6.78 -5.52 7.25
CA GLY A 39 -7.63 -4.91 6.22
C GLY A 39 -8.64 -3.95 6.82
N THR A 40 -9.34 -4.37 7.89
CA THR A 40 -10.27 -3.47 8.61
C THR A 40 -9.58 -2.23 9.17
N ARG A 41 -8.31 -2.35 9.61
CA ARG A 41 -7.52 -1.21 10.11
C ARG A 41 -7.06 -0.32 8.98
N TYR A 42 -6.58 -0.90 7.89
CA TYR A 42 -6.23 -0.19 6.67
C TYR A 42 -7.41 0.63 6.15
N ASP A 43 -8.61 0.05 6.04
CA ASP A 43 -9.79 0.75 5.52
C ASP A 43 -10.16 1.97 6.37
N LYS A 44 -10.11 1.84 7.70
CA LYS A 44 -10.37 2.95 8.62
C LYS A 44 -9.31 4.04 8.47
N TRP A 45 -8.04 3.63 8.44
CA TRP A 45 -6.93 4.54 8.26
C TRP A 45 -7.01 5.27 6.92
N ALA A 46 -7.26 4.56 5.82
CA ALA A 46 -7.30 5.11 4.46
C ALA A 46 -8.44 6.11 4.32
N ARG A 47 -9.65 5.79 4.83
CA ARG A 47 -10.77 6.74 4.85
C ARG A 47 -10.43 8.00 5.65
N ALA A 48 -9.84 7.87 6.82
CA ALA A 48 -9.45 9.03 7.63
C ALA A 48 -8.40 9.88 6.90
N HIS A 49 -7.37 9.24 6.35
CA HIS A 49 -6.29 9.90 5.63
C HIS A 49 -6.79 10.65 4.39
N ARG A 50 -7.66 10.03 3.60
CA ARG A 50 -8.30 10.67 2.44
C ARG A 50 -9.17 11.86 2.84
N VAL A 51 -9.92 11.76 3.95
CA VAL A 51 -10.71 12.90 4.44
C VAL A 51 -9.80 14.07 4.82
N PHE A 52 -8.66 13.79 5.46
CA PHE A 52 -7.69 14.83 5.81
C PHE A 52 -7.03 15.49 4.59
N GLU A 53 -6.66 14.72 3.57
CA GLU A 53 -5.97 15.28 2.39
C GLU A 53 -6.90 15.84 1.32
N SER A 54 -8.01 15.16 1.05
CA SER A 54 -8.89 15.41 -0.11
C SER A 54 -10.30 15.89 0.27
N GLY A 55 -10.63 15.95 1.56
CA GLY A 55 -11.95 16.33 2.05
C GLY A 55 -13.04 15.27 1.84
N GLY A 56 -12.71 14.10 1.31
CA GLY A 56 -13.65 13.00 1.04
C GLY A 56 -13.09 11.63 1.41
N THR A 57 -13.96 10.61 1.50
CA THR A 57 -13.56 9.25 1.91
C THR A 57 -13.06 8.37 0.77
N ASP A 58 -13.42 8.71 -0.46
CA ASP A 58 -13.29 7.81 -1.61
C ASP A 58 -12.29 8.31 -2.65
N THR A 59 -11.88 9.58 -2.56
CA THR A 59 -10.83 10.15 -3.42
C THR A 59 -9.47 9.65 -2.95
N PRO A 60 -8.69 8.94 -3.80
CA PRO A 60 -7.37 8.46 -3.41
C PRO A 60 -6.40 9.62 -3.14
N THR A 61 -5.48 9.41 -2.19
CA THR A 61 -4.40 10.36 -1.92
C THR A 61 -3.31 10.36 -2.99
N SER A 62 -2.43 11.36 -3.00
CA SER A 62 -1.28 11.39 -3.93
C SER A 62 -0.42 10.13 -3.80
N THR A 63 -0.12 9.73 -2.56
CA THR A 63 0.66 8.52 -2.26
C THR A 63 -0.03 7.24 -2.74
N GLU A 64 -1.36 7.17 -2.63
CA GLU A 64 -2.15 6.06 -3.16
C GLU A 64 -2.05 6.00 -4.69
N LEU A 65 -2.18 7.14 -5.37
CA LEU A 65 -2.07 7.23 -6.83
C LEU A 65 -0.67 6.88 -7.33
N GLU A 66 0.38 7.37 -6.67
CA GLU A 66 1.77 7.04 -6.98
C GLU A 66 2.02 5.54 -6.81
N THR A 67 1.53 4.95 -5.71
CA THR A 67 1.69 3.51 -5.46
C THR A 67 0.93 2.67 -6.49
N LEU A 68 -0.29 3.07 -6.86
CA LEU A 68 -1.07 2.42 -7.91
C LEU A 68 -0.38 2.52 -9.28
N THR A 69 0.21 3.68 -9.59
CA THR A 69 0.94 3.90 -10.85
C THR A 69 2.20 3.03 -10.90
N ALA A 70 2.98 2.99 -9.82
CA ALA A 70 4.19 2.18 -9.72
C ALA A 70 3.87 0.68 -9.81
N ALA A 71 2.83 0.21 -9.12
CA ALA A 71 2.39 -1.19 -9.18
C ALA A 71 1.85 -1.55 -10.57
N GLY A 72 1.12 -0.65 -11.22
CA GLY A 72 0.64 -0.82 -12.59
C GLY A 72 1.79 -0.93 -13.60
N LEU A 73 2.84 -0.11 -13.43
CA LEU A 73 4.06 -0.20 -14.22
C LEU A 73 4.78 -1.53 -14.01
N GLU A 74 4.96 -1.97 -12.76
CA GLU A 74 5.60 -3.25 -12.44
C GLU A 74 4.82 -4.43 -13.06
N ALA A 75 3.48 -4.39 -13.00
CA ALA A 75 2.62 -5.40 -13.61
C ALA A 75 2.75 -5.40 -15.15
N ALA A 76 2.77 -4.23 -15.78
CA ALA A 76 2.95 -4.11 -17.23
C ALA A 76 4.31 -4.63 -17.69
N LEU A 77 5.39 -4.31 -16.95
CA LEU A 77 6.73 -4.83 -17.22
C LEU A 77 6.80 -6.34 -17.06
N THR A 78 6.16 -6.89 -16.03
CA THR A 78 6.08 -8.33 -15.80
C THR A 78 5.32 -9.04 -16.91
N ALA A 79 4.20 -8.48 -17.38
CA ALA A 79 3.42 -9.03 -18.49
C ALA A 79 4.14 -8.93 -19.84
N ALA A 80 5.01 -7.93 -20.01
CA ALA A 80 5.84 -7.77 -21.20
C ALA A 80 7.14 -8.59 -21.16
N ALA A 81 7.46 -9.25 -20.03
CA ALA A 81 8.65 -10.07 -19.93
C ALA A 81 8.56 -11.24 -20.93
N PRO A 82 9.63 -11.50 -21.72
CA PRO A 82 9.61 -12.58 -22.70
C PRO A 82 9.37 -13.93 -22.00
N ALA A 83 8.47 -14.74 -22.55
CA ALA A 83 8.26 -16.11 -22.09
C ALA A 83 9.58 -16.87 -22.28
N VAL A 84 10.20 -17.28 -21.18
CA VAL A 84 11.40 -18.12 -21.23
C VAL A 84 10.94 -19.51 -21.70
N SER A 85 11.04 -19.78 -23.01
CA SER A 85 10.86 -21.11 -23.56
C SER A 85 12.11 -21.94 -23.27
N TYR A 86 11.99 -22.95 -22.40
CA TYR A 86 12.98 -24.03 -22.24
C TYR A 86 12.67 -25.18 -23.19
#